data_AF-A0A1A8SAH7-F1
#
_entry.id   AF-A0A1A8SAH7-F1
#
_cell.length_a   1.000
_cell.length_b   1.000
_cell.length_c   1.000
_cell.angle_alpha   90.00
_cell.angle_beta   90.00
_cell.angle_gamma   90.00
#
_symmetry.space_group_name_H-M   'P 1'
#
loop_
_entity.id
_entity.type
_entity.pdbx_description
1 polymer ?
#
loop_
_entity_poly.entity_id
_entity_poly.type
_entity_poly.pdbx_seq_one_letter_code
_entity_poly.pdbx_strand_id
1 'polypeptide(L)' 'PNSLKAKVLVGQQQANEIFLDCHAASRGAHCGQKKTREAISKRFFWPGMSEDITLWVSHCVECQASKTVIKQKVE' A
#
# COMPACT_ATOMS: atom_id res chain seq x y z
N PRO A 1 12.16 25.01 -5.12
CA PRO A 1 12.33 24.11 -3.95
C PRO A 1 10.96 23.81 -3.29
N ASN A 2 10.20 22.86 -3.85
CA ASN A 2 8.91 22.45 -3.31
C ASN A 2 9.14 21.45 -2.17
N SER A 3 9.21 21.97 -0.94
CA SER A 3 9.18 21.17 0.27
C SER A 3 7.80 20.53 0.43
N LEU A 4 7.57 19.38 -0.21
CA LEU A 4 6.38 18.57 0.01
C LEU A 4 6.46 18.01 1.43
N LYS A 5 5.86 18.72 2.39
CA LYS A 5 5.71 18.25 3.77
C LYS A 5 4.72 17.09 3.76
N ALA A 6 5.19 15.90 4.12
CA ALA A 6 4.31 14.75 4.33
C ALA A 6 3.38 15.05 5.52
N LYS A 7 2.07 14.82 5.33
CA LYS A 7 1.07 14.98 6.39
C LYS A 7 1.17 13.81 7.36
N VAL A 8 1.43 14.10 8.63
CA VAL A 8 1.44 13.07 9.68
C VAL A 8 0.00 12.66 9.98
N LEU A 9 -0.30 11.36 9.86
CA LEU A 9 -1.58 10.79 10.25
C LEU A 9 -1.45 10.27 11.69
N VAL A 10 -2.42 10.63 12.53
CA VAL A 10 -2.43 10.28 13.96
C VAL A 10 -3.41 9.12 14.24
N GLY A 11 -4.22 8.72 13.24
CA GLY A 11 -5.23 7.67 13.38
C GLY A 11 -5.12 6.58 12.32
N GLN A 12 -5.29 5.33 12.76
CA GLN A 12 -5.19 4.15 11.89
C GLN A 12 -6.32 4.08 10.85
N GLN A 13 -7.49 4.64 11.14
CA GLN A 13 -8.59 4.77 10.17
C GLN A 13 -8.20 5.63 8.97
N GLN A 14 -7.67 6.84 9.21
CA GLN A 14 -7.20 7.71 8.12
C GLN A 14 -6.06 7.07 7.33
N ALA A 15 -5.14 6.38 8.01
CA ALA A 15 -4.05 5.67 7.34
C ALA A 15 -4.57 4.55 6.42
N ASN A 16 -5.59 3.81 6.86
CA ASN A 16 -6.23 2.76 6.07
C ASN A 16 -7.02 3.32 4.87
N GLU A 17 -7.74 4.42 5.04
CA GLU A 17 -8.43 5.09 3.91
C GLU A 17 -7.44 5.54 2.83
N ILE A 18 -6.35 6.18 3.23
CA ILE A 18 -5.28 6.60 2.30
C ILE A 18 -4.61 5.39 1.64
N PHE A 19 -4.40 4.31 2.40
CA PHE A 19 -3.89 3.07 1.84
C PHE A 19 -4.82 2.51 0.77
N LEU A 20 -6.12 2.39 1.04
CA LEU A 20 -7.11 1.89 0.08
C LEU A 20 -7.17 2.77 -1.17
N ASP A 21 -7.16 4.10 -1.04
CA ASP A 21 -7.10 5.00 -2.20
C ASP A 21 -5.82 4.81 -3.02
N CYS A 22 -4.66 4.66 -2.37
CA CYS A 22 -3.39 4.44 -3.09
C CYS A 22 -3.22 3.03 -3.64
N HIS A 23 -3.88 2.03 -3.04
CA HIS A 23 -3.69 0.61 -3.34
C HIS A 23 -4.76 0.07 -4.30
N ALA A 24 -6.03 0.38 -4.04
CA ALA A 24 -7.20 -0.15 -4.74
C ALA A 24 -7.84 0.83 -5.73
N ALA A 25 -7.56 2.14 -5.66
CA ALA A 25 -8.07 3.04 -6.70
C ALA A 25 -7.48 2.68 -8.07
N SER A 26 -8.16 3.05 -9.15
CA SER A 26 -7.77 2.77 -10.54
C SER A 26 -6.34 3.23 -10.91
N ARG A 27 -5.70 4.07 -10.08
CA ARG A 27 -4.31 4.52 -10.21
C ARG A 27 -3.28 3.63 -9.48
N GLY A 28 -3.73 2.85 -8.50
CA GLY A 28 -2.92 2.00 -7.62
C GLY A 28 -2.63 0.61 -8.17
N ALA A 29 -3.44 0.12 -9.11
CA ALA A 29 -3.25 -1.12 -9.90
C ALA A 29 -2.63 -2.29 -9.10
N HIS A 30 -3.01 -2.46 -7.82
CA HIS A 30 -2.43 -3.44 -6.91
C HIS A 30 -0.91 -3.56 -7.03
N CYS A 31 -0.22 -2.42 -7.14
CA CYS A 31 1.18 -2.28 -7.55
C CYS A 31 2.21 -2.94 -6.59
N GLY A 32 1.76 -3.69 -5.58
CA GLY A 32 2.57 -4.32 -4.56
C GLY A 32 3.04 -3.37 -3.45
N GLN A 33 3.49 -3.96 -2.35
CA GLN A 33 3.82 -3.25 -1.09
C GLN A 33 4.77 -2.06 -1.29
N LYS A 34 5.85 -2.25 -2.06
CA LYS A 34 6.89 -1.23 -2.23
C LYS A 34 6.36 0.04 -2.92
N LYS A 35 5.63 -0.13 -4.03
CA LYS A 35 5.06 1.00 -4.78
C LYS A 35 3.98 1.72 -3.98
N THR A 36 3.13 0.98 -3.28
CA THR A 36 2.11 1.57 -2.39
C THR A 36 2.78 2.39 -1.28
N ARG A 37 3.82 1.87 -0.62
CA ARG A 37 4.57 2.62 0.39
C ARG A 37 5.24 3.87 -0.16
N GLU A 38 5.89 3.79 -1.31
CA GLU A 38 6.52 4.96 -1.94
C GLU A 38 5.49 6.03 -2.33
N ALA A 39 4.30 5.63 -2.81
CA ALA A 39 3.23 6.56 -3.15
C ALA A 39 2.69 7.28 -1.90
N ILE A 40 2.47 6.54 -0.82
CA ILE A 40 1.96 7.07 0.44
C ILE A 40 3.02 7.95 1.11
N SER A 41 4.26 7.48 1.22
CA SER A 41 5.36 8.20 1.89
C SER A 41 5.73 9.54 1.24
N LYS A 42 5.34 9.76 -0.02
CA LYS A 42 5.50 11.07 -0.70
C LYS A 42 4.57 12.15 -0.14
N ARG A 43 3.46 11.77 0.50
CA ARG A 43 2.37 12.68 0.90
C ARG A 43 1.95 12.53 2.36
N PHE A 44 2.19 11.37 2.96
CA PHE A 44 1.74 11.00 4.29
C PHE A 44 2.84 10.29 5.07
N PHE A 45 2.76 10.32 6.40
CA PHE A 45 3.63 9.58 7.30
C PHE A 45 2.86 9.18 8.56
N TRP A 46 3.13 8.01 9.14
CA TRP A 46 2.67 7.64 10.48
C TRP A 46 3.62 6.61 11.11
N PRO A 47 3.69 6.52 12.46
CA PRO A 47 4.50 5.51 13.12
C PRO A 47 3.95 4.11 12.82
N GLY A 48 4.82 3.18 12.43
CA GLY A 48 4.40 1.81 12.05
C GLY A 48 3.89 1.66 10.62
N MET A 49 3.93 2.72 9.79
CA MET A 49 3.45 2.69 8.40
C MET A 49 3.92 1.49 7.58
N SER A 50 5.18 1.08 7.71
CA SER A 50 5.70 -0.04 6.91
C SER A 50 5.04 -1.37 7.30
N GLU A 51 4.88 -1.64 8.59
CA GLU A 51 4.21 -2.84 9.09
C GLU A 51 2.74 -2.86 8.72
N ASP A 52 2.04 -1.73 8.92
CA ASP A 52 0.64 -1.56 8.54
C ASP A 52 0.42 -1.83 7.05
N ILE A 53 1.20 -1.19 6.17
CA ILE A 53 1.10 -1.39 4.71
C ILE A 53 1.40 -2.84 4.35
N THR A 54 2.42 -3.47 4.95
CA THR A 54 2.73 -4.87 4.68
C THR A 54 1.59 -5.79 5.11
N LEU A 55 0.98 -5.55 6.26
CA LEU A 55 -0.17 -6.31 6.75
C LEU A 55 -1.39 -6.12 5.84
N TRP A 56 -1.73 -4.88 5.50
CA TRP A 56 -2.90 -4.56 4.67
C TRP A 56 -2.80 -5.12 3.26
N VAL A 57 -1.63 -5.03 2.61
CA VAL A 57 -1.41 -5.67 1.30
C VAL A 57 -1.43 -7.19 1.43
N SER A 58 -0.92 -7.74 2.54
CA SER A 58 -0.99 -9.18 2.78
C SER A 58 -2.43 -9.68 2.91
N HIS A 59 -3.34 -8.85 3.41
CA HIS A 59 -4.77 -9.15 3.47
C HIS A 59 -5.55 -8.80 2.18
N CYS A 60 -4.90 -8.20 1.18
CA CYS A 60 -5.56 -7.90 -0.09
C CYS A 60 -5.73 -9.18 -0.93
N VAL A 61 -6.99 -9.59 -1.12
CA VAL A 61 -7.35 -10.80 -1.89
C VAL A 61 -6.80 -10.78 -3.31
N GLU A 62 -6.85 -9.64 -4.00
CA GLU A 62 -6.36 -9.50 -5.38
C GLU A 62 -4.83 -9.63 -5.47
N CYS A 63 -4.10 -9.07 -4.50
CA CYS A 63 -2.65 -9.25 -4.38
C CYS A 63 -2.26 -10.69 -4.01
N GLN A 64 -3.08 -11.38 -3.20
CA GLN A 64 -2.84 -12.78 -2.85
C GLN A 64 -3.17 -13.72 -4.02
N ALA A 65 -4.24 -13.45 -4.76
CA ALA A 65 -4.61 -14.19 -5.95
C ALA A 65 -3.50 -14.13 -7.00
N SER A 66 -3.00 -12.92 -7.31
CA SER A 66 -1.89 -12.71 -8.26
C SER A 66 -0.57 -13.37 -7.83
N LYS A 67 -0.27 -13.44 -6.53
CA LYS A 67 0.88 -14.21 -6.01
C LYS A 67 0.71 -15.72 -6.16
N THR A 68 -0.52 -16.23 -6.07
CA THR A 68 -0.81 -17.68 -6.11
C THR A 68 -0.74 -18.24 -7.54
N VAL A 69 -1.00 -17.42 -8.57
CA VAL A 69 -0.90 -17.88 -9.98
C VAL A 69 0.55 -18.23 -10.38
N ILE A 70 1.58 -17.76 -9.65
CA ILE A 70 2.99 -18.10 -9.92
C ILE A 70 3.43 -19.40 -9.21
N LYS A 71 2.51 -20.35 -9.00
CA LYS A 71 2.83 -21.72 -8.55
C LYS A 71 2.28 -22.82 -9.46
N GLN A 72 1.88 -22.52 -10.70
CA GLN A 72 1.79 -23.57 -11.73
C GLN A 72 3.15 -23.73 -12.40
N LYS A 73 3.98 -24.54 -11.76
CA LYS A 73 5.10 -25.24 -12.37
C LYS A 73 4.53 -26.08 -13.51
N VAL A 74 5.00 -25.82 -14.73
CA VAL A 74 4.88 -26.70 -15.89
C VAL A 74 5.40 -28.08 -15.50
N GLU A 75 4.53 -29.09 -15.51
CA GLU A 75 4.85 -30.52 -15.71
C GLU A 75 3.74 -31.15 -16.56
#